data_AF-A0A959RZE9-F1
#
_entry.id   AF-A0A959RZE9-F1
#
_cell.length_a   1.000
_cell.length_b   1.000
_cell.length_c   1.000
_cell.angle_alpha   90.00
_cell.angle_beta   90.00
_cell.angle_gamma   90.00
#
_symmetry.space_group_name_H-M   'P 1'
#
loop_
_entity.id
_entity.type
_entity.pdbx_description
1 polymer ?
#
loop_
_entity_poly.entity_id
_entity_poly.type
_entity_poly.pdbx_seq_one_letter_code
_entity_poly.pdbx_strand_id
1 'polypeptide(L)'
;MGVFYILPCQTELKCQIKNNSENISKEIIKKAVSIVPDQRQYEWQQNEFTAFIHFGVNTFTGSEWGTGFEDPKIFNPSELNTDQWCEAIKSAGMKMVIITAKHHDGFCLWQTRYTDHSVSSSLWQNGKG
;
A
#
# COMPACT_ATOMS: atom_id res chain seq x y z
N MET A 1 2.29 -10.68 5.21
CA MET A 1 1.38 -10.15 6.24
C MET A 1 2.24 -9.53 7.33
N GLY A 2 2.44 -8.22 7.31
CA GLY A 2 3.29 -7.54 8.32
C GLY A 2 2.46 -7.24 9.57
N VAL A 3 2.80 -7.90 10.68
CA VAL A 3 2.25 -7.58 12.00
C VAL A 3 3.00 -6.35 12.51
N PHE A 4 2.30 -5.22 12.65
CA PHE A 4 2.83 -4.04 13.33
C PHE A 4 2.80 -4.28 14.83
N TYR A 5 3.98 -4.50 15.42
CA TYR A 5 4.18 -4.41 16.86
C TYR A 5 4.43 -2.95 17.23
N ILE A 6 3.52 -2.34 17.99
CA ILE A 6 3.78 -1.09 18.71
C ILE A 6 3.72 -1.40 20.19
N LEU A 7 4.89 -1.48 20.84
CA LEU A 7 5.06 -1.30 22.29
C LEU A 7 6.50 -0.82 22.57
N PRO A 8 6.77 -0.04 23.65
CA PRO A 8 5.86 0.73 24.50
C PRO A 8 6.32 2.19 24.73
N CYS A 9 5.36 3.12 24.86
CA CYS A 9 5.58 4.37 25.59
C CYS A 9 5.35 4.08 27.07
N GLN A 10 6.41 4.10 27.87
CA GLN A 10 6.35 3.93 29.32
C GLN A 10 5.70 5.16 29.95
N THR A 11 4.45 5.00 30.40
CA THR A 11 3.92 5.76 31.53
C THR A 11 3.22 4.79 32.45
N GLU A 12 3.80 4.59 33.63
CA GLU A 12 3.21 3.82 34.72
C GLU A 12 1.82 4.39 35.07
N LEU A 13 0.77 3.64 34.76
CA LEU A 13 -0.50 3.75 35.47
C LEU A 13 -0.77 2.41 36.12
N LYS A 14 -0.46 2.32 37.41
CA LYS A 14 -0.93 1.26 38.29
C LYS A 14 -2.46 1.24 38.24
N CYS A 15 -3.00 0.26 37.54
CA CYS A 15 -4.43 0.07 37.36
C CYS A 15 -5.03 -0.45 38.66
N GLN A 16 -5.44 0.44 39.56
CA GLN A 16 -6.36 0.09 40.65
C GLN A 16 -7.79 0.17 40.10
N ILE A 17 -8.26 -0.91 39.49
CA ILE A 17 -9.65 -1.03 39.03
C ILE A 17 -10.53 -1.28 40.25
N LYS A 18 -11.18 -0.23 40.76
CA LYS A 18 -12.41 -0.37 41.54
C LYS A 18 -13.59 -0.26 40.58
N ASN A 19 -14.38 -1.33 40.50
CA ASN A 19 -15.57 -1.46 39.65
C ASN A 19 -16.57 -0.32 39.89
N ASN A 20 -16.63 0.64 38.98
CA ASN A 20 -17.75 1.58 38.87
C ASN A 20 -17.92 1.96 37.38
N SER A 21 -18.91 1.36 36.72
CA SER A 21 -19.12 1.41 35.26
C SER A 21 -19.23 2.83 34.69
N GLU A 22 -19.72 3.78 35.48
CA GLU A 22 -19.83 5.20 35.11
C GLU A 22 -18.48 5.93 35.05
N ASN A 23 -17.48 5.54 35.86
CA ASN A 23 -16.15 6.12 35.76
C ASN A 23 -15.39 5.55 34.56
N ILE A 24 -15.63 4.28 34.24
CA ILE A 24 -15.06 3.63 33.05
C ILE A 24 -15.58 4.30 31.78
N SER A 25 -16.88 4.59 31.70
CA SER A 25 -17.45 5.26 30.52
C SER A 25 -16.93 6.69 30.34
N LYS A 26 -16.80 7.47 31.42
CA LYS A 26 -16.24 8.83 31.36
C LYS A 26 -14.78 8.87 30.91
N GLU A 27 -13.95 7.96 31.41
CA GLU A 27 -12.54 7.86 31.01
C GLU A 27 -12.38 7.42 29.55
N ILE A 28 -13.24 6.52 29.07
CA ILE A 28 -13.26 6.12 27.65
C ILE A 28 -13.64 7.30 26.77
N ILE A 29 -14.69 8.05 27.12
CA ILE A 29 -15.12 9.24 26.36
C ILE A 29 -13.99 10.29 26.32
N LYS A 30 -13.35 10.56 27.47
CA LYS A 30 -12.24 11.51 27.56
C LYS A 30 -11.07 11.13 26.65
N LYS A 31 -10.73 9.83 26.62
CA LYS A 31 -9.69 9.33 25.71
C LYS A 31 -10.11 9.48 24.26
N ALA A 32 -11.34 9.08 23.91
CA ALA A 32 -11.84 9.13 22.55
C ALA A 32 -11.80 10.55 21.94
N VAL A 33 -12.20 11.57 22.70
CA VAL A 33 -12.18 12.97 22.22
C VAL A 33 -10.78 13.58 22.13
N SER A 34 -9.79 12.97 22.79
CA SER A 34 -8.39 13.44 22.80
C SER A 34 -7.53 12.82 21.71
N ILE A 35 -8.03 11.79 21.00
CA ILE A 35 -7.30 11.14 19.91
C ILE A 35 -7.37 12.05 18.68
N VAL A 36 -6.22 12.55 18.25
CA VAL A 36 -6.06 13.37 17.04
C VAL A 36 -5.06 12.69 16.09
N PRO A 37 -5.18 12.90 14.77
CA PRO A 37 -4.21 12.37 13.83
C PRO A 37 -2.83 13.00 14.05
N ASP A 38 -1.77 12.21 13.83
CA ASP A 38 -0.44 12.76 13.63
C ASP A 38 -0.36 13.51 12.29
N GLN A 39 0.63 14.37 12.13
CA GLN A 39 0.81 15.24 10.96
C GLN A 39 0.74 14.46 9.63
N ARG A 40 1.36 13.26 9.57
CA ARG A 40 1.33 12.40 8.37
C ARG A 40 -0.07 11.88 8.03
N GLN A 41 -0.86 11.54 9.04
CA GLN A 41 -2.24 11.09 8.86
C GLN A 41 -3.13 12.25 8.41
N TYR A 42 -2.91 13.44 8.99
CA TYR A 42 -3.61 14.65 8.58
C TYR A 42 -3.30 15.01 7.13
N GLU A 43 -2.02 15.04 6.73
CA GLU A 43 -1.59 15.30 5.35
C GLU A 43 -2.16 14.26 4.37
N TRP A 44 -2.15 12.98 4.73
CA TRP A 44 -2.78 11.95 3.91
C TRP A 44 -4.28 12.18 3.75
N GLN A 45 -4.98 12.58 4.82
CA GLN A 45 -6.41 12.90 4.78
C GLN A 45 -6.70 14.08 3.83
N GLN A 46 -5.80 15.07 3.73
CA GLN A 46 -5.94 16.21 2.79
C GLN A 46 -5.82 15.79 1.31
N ASN A 47 -5.34 14.58 1.02
CA ASN A 47 -5.31 14.09 -0.36
C ASN A 47 -6.72 13.85 -0.91
N GLU A 48 -7.68 13.48 -0.05
CA GLU A 48 -9.12 13.25 -0.33
C GLU A 48 -9.41 12.15 -1.37
N PHE A 49 -8.89 12.30 -2.59
CA PHE A 49 -9.10 11.43 -3.73
C PHE A 49 -7.75 10.98 -4.32
N THR A 50 -7.54 9.67 -4.37
CA THR A 50 -6.27 9.05 -4.76
C THR A 50 -6.50 7.91 -5.76
N ALA A 51 -5.49 7.64 -6.58
CA ALA A 51 -5.50 6.57 -7.58
C ALA A 51 -4.82 5.31 -7.05
N PHE A 52 -5.31 4.15 -7.48
CA PHE A 52 -4.62 2.88 -7.29
C PHE A 52 -4.46 2.16 -8.63
N ILE A 53 -3.21 1.95 -9.05
CA ILE A 53 -2.87 1.27 -10.30
C ILE A 53 -2.51 -0.19 -10.00
N HIS A 54 -3.33 -1.11 -10.48
CA HIS A 54 -3.01 -2.54 -10.54
C HIS A 54 -2.43 -2.84 -11.92
N PHE A 55 -1.16 -3.20 -11.95
CA PHE A 55 -0.44 -3.54 -13.18
C PHE A 55 0.63 -4.59 -12.88
N GLY A 56 0.80 -5.56 -13.76
CA GLY A 56 1.77 -6.65 -13.59
C GLY A 56 1.48 -7.84 -14.50
N VAL A 57 2.09 -8.99 -14.22
CA VAL A 57 1.89 -10.24 -14.99
C VAL A 57 0.43 -10.64 -15.11
N ASN A 58 -0.37 -10.35 -14.08
CA ASN A 58 -1.81 -10.56 -14.04
C ASN A 58 -2.59 -9.87 -15.17
N THR A 59 -2.12 -8.69 -15.61
CA THR A 59 -2.69 -7.97 -16.76
C THR A 59 -2.58 -8.79 -18.05
N PHE A 60 -1.53 -9.62 -18.18
CA PHE A 60 -1.26 -10.44 -19.37
C PHE A 60 -1.87 -11.84 -19.27
N THR A 61 -2.12 -12.34 -18.06
CA THR A 61 -2.81 -13.61 -17.84
C THR A 61 -4.33 -13.47 -17.71
N GLY A 62 -4.84 -12.25 -17.59
CA GLY A 62 -6.27 -11.98 -17.36
C GLY A 62 -6.77 -12.50 -16.02
N SER A 63 -5.88 -12.65 -15.04
CA SER A 63 -6.19 -13.21 -13.71
C SER A 63 -6.10 -12.11 -12.66
N GLU A 64 -7.09 -12.03 -11.77
CA GLU A 64 -7.03 -11.10 -10.64
C GLU A 64 -5.91 -11.48 -9.66
N TRP A 65 -5.74 -12.79 -9.42
CA TRP A 65 -4.76 -13.35 -8.49
C TRP A 65 -3.90 -14.37 -9.23
N GLY A 66 -2.62 -14.05 -9.40
CA GLY A 66 -1.66 -14.98 -10.00
C GLY A 66 -1.22 -16.05 -9.00
N THR A 67 -0.59 -17.08 -9.55
CA THR A 67 -0.11 -18.27 -8.84
C THR A 67 1.30 -18.10 -8.26
N GLY A 68 2.05 -17.13 -8.79
CA GLY A 68 3.46 -16.88 -8.48
C GLY A 68 4.45 -17.71 -9.28
N PHE A 69 3.97 -18.46 -10.28
CA PHE A 69 4.78 -19.22 -11.23
C PHE A 69 4.64 -18.73 -12.67
N GLU A 70 4.02 -17.56 -12.86
CA GLU A 70 3.93 -16.92 -14.16
C GLU A 70 5.33 -16.72 -14.76
N ASP A 71 5.52 -17.05 -16.04
CA ASP A 71 6.79 -16.81 -16.72
C ASP A 71 7.01 -15.27 -16.84
N PRO A 72 8.08 -14.69 -16.26
CA PRO A 72 8.39 -13.27 -16.39
C PRO A 72 8.33 -12.73 -17.83
N LYS A 73 8.59 -13.57 -18.83
CA LYS A 73 8.58 -13.18 -20.26
C LYS A 73 7.21 -12.74 -20.76
N ILE A 74 6.11 -13.14 -20.11
CA ILE A 74 4.77 -12.69 -20.50
C ILE A 74 4.56 -11.21 -20.22
N PHE A 75 5.33 -10.63 -19.29
CA PHE A 75 5.32 -9.20 -19.04
C PHE A 75 6.06 -8.49 -20.17
N ASN A 76 5.31 -8.01 -21.16
CA ASN A 76 5.85 -7.34 -22.33
C ASN A 76 4.86 -6.31 -22.90
N PRO A 77 4.60 -5.20 -22.17
CA PRO A 77 3.72 -4.15 -22.68
C PRO A 77 4.33 -3.51 -23.93
N SER A 78 3.53 -3.37 -25.00
CA SER A 78 4.00 -2.87 -26.29
C SER A 78 4.20 -1.35 -26.32
N GLU A 79 3.35 -0.60 -25.63
CA GLU A 79 3.29 0.86 -25.70
C GLU A 79 3.10 1.47 -24.29
N LEU A 80 3.86 0.98 -23.31
CA LEU A 80 3.77 1.49 -21.95
C LEU A 80 4.14 2.97 -21.90
N ASN A 81 3.20 3.82 -21.49
CA ASN A 81 3.42 5.25 -21.25
C ASN A 81 2.84 5.63 -19.88
N THR A 82 3.71 5.72 -18.87
CA THR A 82 3.30 6.08 -17.50
C THR A 82 2.98 7.57 -17.35
N ASP A 83 3.48 8.43 -18.24
CA ASP A 83 3.12 9.85 -18.23
C ASP A 83 1.65 10.04 -18.61
N GLN A 84 1.16 9.25 -19.56
CA GLN A 84 -0.26 9.23 -19.92
C GLN A 84 -1.14 8.84 -18.72
N TRP A 85 -0.69 7.92 -17.85
CA TRP A 85 -1.40 7.58 -16.62
C TRP A 85 -1.45 8.78 -15.66
N CYS A 86 -0.30 9.42 -15.43
CA CYS A 86 -0.18 10.58 -14.56
C CYS A 86 -1.03 11.76 -15.05
N GLU A 87 -1.07 12.00 -16.37
CA GLU A 87 -1.92 13.02 -16.99
C GLU A 87 -3.41 12.75 -16.73
N ALA A 88 -3.86 11.52 -16.97
CA ALA A 88 -5.25 11.13 -16.73
C ALA A 88 -5.63 11.27 -15.25
N ILE A 89 -4.79 10.79 -14.33
CA ILE A 89 -4.98 10.88 -12.88
C ILE A 89 -5.06 12.33 -12.42
N LYS A 90 -4.14 13.17 -12.90
CA LYS A 90 -4.12 14.60 -12.59
C LYS A 90 -5.37 15.30 -13.13
N SER A 91 -5.80 14.97 -14.35
CA SER A 91 -7.02 15.52 -14.95
C SER A 91 -8.29 15.15 -14.19
N ALA A 92 -8.29 13.98 -13.53
CA ALA A 92 -9.38 13.52 -12.66
C ALA A 92 -9.35 14.17 -11.26
N GLY A 93 -8.38 15.02 -10.96
CA GLY A 93 -8.26 15.72 -9.67
C GLY A 93 -7.70 14.85 -8.53
N MET A 94 -7.11 13.70 -8.83
CA MET A 94 -6.49 12.83 -7.83
C MET A 94 -5.13 13.40 -7.37
N LYS A 95 -4.85 13.37 -6.06
CA LYS A 95 -3.65 14.01 -5.47
C LYS A 95 -2.50 13.05 -5.17
N MET A 96 -2.73 11.74 -5.27
CA MET A 96 -1.73 10.71 -5.00
C MET A 96 -1.99 9.48 -5.87
N VAL A 97 -0.92 8.78 -6.25
CA VAL A 97 -0.96 7.47 -6.91
C VAL A 97 -0.29 6.43 -6.04
N ILE A 98 -0.94 5.30 -5.87
CA ILE A 98 -0.35 4.08 -5.34
C ILE A 98 -0.27 3.09 -6.50
N ILE A 99 0.84 2.38 -6.64
CA ILE A 99 1.03 1.35 -7.66
C ILE A 99 1.38 0.03 -6.99
N THR A 100 0.86 -1.09 -7.53
CA THR A 100 1.25 -2.44 -7.12
C THR A 100 2.66 -2.76 -7.59
N ALA A 101 3.68 -2.19 -6.94
CA ALA A 101 5.09 -2.48 -7.26
C ALA A 101 5.38 -3.98 -7.27
N LYS A 102 4.70 -4.73 -6.38
CA LYS A 102 4.58 -6.19 -6.39
C LYS A 102 3.18 -6.57 -5.91
N HIS A 103 2.50 -7.44 -6.63
CA HIS A 103 1.19 -7.97 -6.22
C HIS A 103 1.33 -9.35 -5.55
N HIS A 104 0.24 -10.12 -5.38
CA HIS A 104 0.25 -11.39 -4.64
C HIS A 104 1.08 -12.49 -5.32
N ASP A 105 1.09 -12.52 -6.66
CA ASP A 105 1.91 -13.40 -7.52
C ASP A 105 3.42 -13.25 -7.22
N GLY A 106 3.86 -12.05 -6.86
CA GLY A 106 5.24 -11.81 -6.46
C GLY A 106 6.13 -11.24 -7.55
N PHE A 107 5.60 -11.03 -8.77
CA PHE A 107 6.35 -10.37 -9.83
C PHE A 107 6.63 -8.91 -9.43
N CYS A 108 7.91 -8.53 -9.44
CA CYS A 108 8.34 -7.18 -9.07
C CYS A 108 8.47 -6.28 -10.31
N LEU A 109 7.79 -5.13 -10.30
CA LEU A 109 7.82 -4.11 -11.38
C LEU A 109 9.11 -3.29 -11.45
N TRP A 110 10.13 -3.63 -10.66
CA TRP A 110 11.42 -2.95 -10.62
C TRP A 110 12.55 -3.97 -10.66
N GLN A 111 13.74 -3.55 -11.11
CA GLN A 111 14.94 -4.38 -11.14
C GLN A 111 15.48 -4.62 -9.72
N THR A 112 14.87 -5.58 -9.04
CA THR A 112 15.26 -5.96 -7.68
C THR A 112 16.50 -6.85 -7.70
N ARG A 113 17.37 -6.71 -6.69
CA ARG A 113 18.55 -7.59 -6.50
C ARG A 113 18.24 -8.91 -5.79
N TYR A 114 16.98 -9.14 -5.42
CA TYR A 114 16.59 -10.17 -4.45
C TYR A 114 15.81 -11.34 -5.04
N THR A 115 15.34 -11.24 -6.29
CA THR A 115 14.63 -12.31 -6.99
C THR A 115 14.67 -12.06 -8.49
N ASP A 116 14.74 -13.15 -9.27
CA ASP A 116 14.66 -13.10 -10.72
C ASP A 116 13.20 -12.99 -11.22
N HIS A 117 12.22 -13.16 -10.33
CA HIS A 117 10.79 -12.97 -10.66
C HIS A 117 10.45 -11.47 -10.65
N SER A 118 11.03 -10.75 -11.61
CA SER A 118 10.89 -9.30 -11.77
C SER A 118 11.05 -8.88 -13.23
N VAL A 119 10.90 -7.58 -13.50
CA VAL A 119 11.12 -6.99 -14.84
C VAL A 119 12.49 -7.32 -15.43
N SER A 120 13.52 -7.59 -14.60
CA SER A 120 14.87 -7.95 -15.09
C SER A 120 14.90 -9.23 -15.92
N SER A 121 13.94 -10.14 -15.71
CA SER A 121 13.81 -11.41 -16.43
C SER A 121 12.72 -11.38 -17.50
N SER A 122 12.08 -10.23 -17.70
CA SER A 122 11.01 -10.06 -18.68
C SER A 122 11.56 -9.72 -20.07
N LEU A 123 10.70 -9.82 -21.10
CA LEU A 123 11.05 -9.38 -22.46
C LEU A 123 10.96 -7.86 -22.62
N TRP A 124 10.21 -7.19 -21.73
CA TRP A 124 10.02 -5.76 -21.77
C TRP A 124 11.35 -5.00 -21.69
N GLN A 125 11.60 -4.15 -22.69
CA GLN A 125 12.84 -3.39 -22.85
C GLN A 125 14.12 -4.24 -22.67
N ASN A 126 14.10 -5.51 -23.10
CA ASN A 126 15.20 -6.47 -22.93
C ASN A 126 15.62 -6.64 -21.45
N GLY A 127 14.65 -6.68 -20.54
CA GLY A 127 14.88 -6.81 -19.11
C GLY A 127 15.39 -5.54 -18.42
N LYS A 128 15.47 -4.41 -19.14
CA LYS A 128 15.98 -3.15 -18.57
C LYS A 128 14.90 -2.28 -17.96
N GLY A 129 13.64 -2.55 -18.29
CA GLY A 129 12.53 -1.72 -17.87
C GLY A 129 12.51 -0.36 -18.54
#